data_AF-A0A453DH75-F1
#
_entry.id   AF-A0A453DH75-F1
#
_cell.length_a   1.000
_cell.length_b   1.000
_cell.length_c   1.000
_cell.angle_alpha   90.00
_cell.angle_beta   90.00
_cell.angle_gamma   90.00
#
_symmetry.space_group_name_H-M   'P 1'
#
loop_
_entity.id
_entity.type
_entity.pdbx_description
1 polymer ?
#
loop_
_entity_poly.entity_id
_entity_poly.type
_entity_poly.pdbx_seq_one_letter_code
_entity_poly.pdbx_strand_id
1 'polypeptide(L)'
;TEVWSPGTSSLLQVVVSLQALVLNGQPYYNEAGHETLVDTPEGRRNALPYSENAFLLTLRTALHLLRQPPRGFEGFVTDHFRQRGRHVLMACDAYLRGCIHADEGGMELPCSTGFRIALANLVPRLVAAFTNMGTQG
;
A
#
# COMPACT_ATOMS: atom_id res chain seq x y z
N THR A 1 24.17 -8.56 16.16
CA THR A 1 23.92 -7.73 14.97
C THR A 1 23.10 -8.55 14.00
N GLU A 2 22.13 -7.95 13.31
CA GLU A 2 21.33 -8.63 12.28
C GLU A 2 22.10 -8.68 10.95
N VAL A 3 23.14 -9.50 10.90
CA VAL A 3 24.02 -9.64 9.71
C VAL A 3 23.74 -10.98 9.04
N TRP A 4 23.75 -10.98 7.70
CA TRP A 4 23.60 -12.18 6.90
C TRP A 4 24.60 -13.26 7.31
N SER A 5 24.11 -14.48 7.53
CA SER A 5 24.89 -15.64 7.93
C SER A 5 24.71 -16.77 6.91
N PRO A 6 25.71 -17.12 6.09
CA PRO A 6 25.54 -18.08 4.98
C PRO A 6 25.01 -19.46 5.37
N GLY A 7 25.21 -19.89 6.62
CA GLY A 7 24.76 -21.20 7.11
C GLY A 7 23.37 -21.22 7.75
N THR A 8 22.77 -20.06 8.03
CA THR A 8 21.49 -19.97 8.79
C THR A 8 20.48 -19.00 8.18
N SER A 9 20.96 -18.04 7.37
CA SER A 9 20.12 -17.11 6.63
C SER A 9 19.62 -17.73 5.33
N SER A 10 18.40 -17.36 4.95
CA SER A 10 17.71 -17.88 3.77
C SER A 10 16.96 -16.77 3.05
N LEU A 11 16.68 -16.99 1.75
CA LEU A 11 15.84 -16.08 0.98
C LEU A 11 14.43 -15.97 1.58
N LEU A 12 13.90 -17.05 2.15
CA LEU A 12 12.60 -17.03 2.82
C LEU A 12 12.60 -16.07 4.01
N GLN A 13 13.63 -16.10 4.86
CA GLN A 13 13.76 -15.14 5.96
C GLN A 13 13.83 -13.71 5.45
N VAL A 14 14.55 -13.45 4.35
CA VAL A 14 14.57 -12.10 3.75
C VAL A 14 13.17 -11.65 3.32
N VAL A 15 12.43 -12.50 2.61
CA VAL A 15 11.06 -12.18 2.15
C VAL A 15 10.11 -11.96 3.33
N VAL A 16 10.18 -12.80 4.36
CA VAL A 16 9.35 -12.65 5.58
C VAL A 16 9.72 -11.39 6.35
N SER A 17 11.01 -11.07 6.49
CA SER A 17 11.47 -9.83 7.12
C SER A 17 10.99 -8.60 6.38
N LEU A 18 10.98 -8.60 5.04
CA LEU A 18 10.42 -7.50 4.25
C LEU A 18 8.92 -7.32 4.52
N GLN A 19 8.16 -8.41 4.63
CA GLN A 19 6.73 -8.34 4.95
C GLN A 19 6.47 -7.79 6.36
N ALA A 20 7.28 -8.20 7.35
CA ALA A 20 7.08 -7.82 8.74
C ALA A 20 7.61 -6.40 9.05
N LEU A 21 8.77 -6.05 8.52
CA LEU A 21 9.52 -4.86 8.94
C LEU A 21 9.39 -3.68 7.97
N VAL A 22 9.12 -3.94 6.68
CA VAL A 22 9.04 -2.89 5.66
C VAL A 22 7.61 -2.64 5.22
N LEU A 23 6.87 -3.69 4.84
CA LEU A 23 5.51 -3.61 4.29
C LEU A 23 4.41 -3.72 5.37
N ASN A 24 4.59 -3.00 6.50
CA ASN A 24 3.67 -3.05 7.63
C ASN A 24 2.61 -1.92 7.60
N GLY A 25 1.69 -1.95 8.57
CA GLY A 25 0.55 -1.02 8.64
C GLY A 25 0.89 0.41 9.08
N GLN A 26 2.11 0.67 9.58
CA GLN A 26 2.52 1.99 10.04
C GLN A 26 3.94 2.33 9.53
N PRO A 27 4.10 2.45 8.20
CA PRO A 27 5.43 2.52 7.58
C PRO A 27 6.22 3.79 7.96
N TYR A 28 5.56 4.83 8.48
CA TYR A 28 6.22 6.02 9.00
C TYR A 28 7.22 5.73 10.12
N TYR A 29 6.96 4.72 10.95
CA TYR A 29 7.82 4.38 12.09
C TYR A 29 8.97 3.44 11.70
N ASN A 30 9.08 3.04 10.43
CA ASN A 30 10.20 2.26 9.92
C ASN A 30 11.46 3.13 9.70
N GLU A 31 11.30 4.45 9.69
CA GLU A 31 12.40 5.39 9.54
C GLU A 31 13.23 5.47 10.83
N ALA A 32 14.55 5.52 10.68
CA ALA A 32 15.45 5.58 11.82
C ALA A 32 15.16 6.80 12.72
N GLY A 33 14.94 6.56 14.01
CA GLY A 33 14.65 7.60 15.01
C GLY A 33 13.15 7.88 15.19
N HIS A 34 12.27 7.36 14.33
CA HIS A 34 10.82 7.52 14.50
C HIS A 34 10.21 6.54 15.50
N GLU A 35 10.96 5.57 16.02
CA GLU A 35 10.48 4.60 17.00
C GLU A 35 10.02 5.29 18.29
N THR A 36 10.68 6.41 18.64
CA THR A 36 10.32 7.24 19.80
C THR A 36 9.05 8.07 19.59
N LEU A 37 8.55 8.16 18.36
CA LEU A 37 7.35 8.91 17.99
C LEU A 37 6.09 8.04 18.02
N VAL A 38 6.21 6.74 18.23
CA VAL A 38 5.06 5.84 18.38
C VAL A 38 4.17 6.32 19.53
N ASP A 39 2.86 6.32 19.32
CA ASP A 39 1.81 6.81 20.24
C ASP A 39 1.85 8.30 20.62
N THR A 40 2.89 9.04 20.22
CA THR A 40 2.95 10.49 20.43
C THR A 40 1.94 11.23 19.55
N PRO A 41 1.41 12.39 19.99
CA PRO A 41 0.54 13.22 19.14
C PRO A 41 1.22 13.67 17.85
N GLU A 42 2.52 13.97 17.91
CA GLU A 42 3.31 14.35 16.75
C GLU A 42 3.47 13.20 15.76
N GLY A 43 3.86 12.02 16.23
CA GLY A 43 4.00 10.83 15.38
C GLY A 43 2.69 10.47 14.71
N ARG A 44 1.57 10.49 15.45
CA ARG A 44 0.24 10.24 14.87
C ARG A 44 -0.14 11.28 13.80
N ARG A 45 0.18 12.55 14.02
CA ARG A 45 -0.06 13.63 13.04
C ARG A 45 0.73 13.41 11.75
N ASN A 46 1.96 12.92 11.85
CA ASN A 46 2.85 12.73 10.70
C ASN A 46 2.66 11.38 10.00
N ALA A 47 2.20 10.35 10.71
CA ALA A 47 2.00 9.01 10.17
C ALA A 47 0.88 8.94 9.12
N LEU A 48 -0.18 9.74 9.28
CA LEU A 48 -1.30 9.78 8.34
C LEU A 48 -0.87 10.23 6.93
N PRO A 49 -0.30 11.45 6.72
CA PRO A 49 0.10 11.89 5.39
C PRO A 49 1.19 11.00 4.77
N TYR A 50 2.05 10.38 5.58
CA TYR A 50 3.02 9.40 5.09
C TYR A 50 2.31 8.17 4.49
N SER A 51 1.35 7.61 5.23
CA SER A 51 0.58 6.43 4.80
C SER A 51 -0.27 6.72 3.56
N GLU A 52 -0.89 7.91 3.51
CA GLU A 52 -1.63 8.40 2.34
C GLU A 52 -0.74 8.48 1.10
N ASN A 53 0.45 9.05 1.23
CA ASN A 53 1.41 9.13 0.12
C ASN A 53 1.90 7.75 -0.31
N ALA A 54 2.20 6.85 0.65
CA ALA A 54 2.59 5.47 0.37
C ALA A 54 1.49 4.71 -0.39
N PHE A 55 0.22 4.93 -0.03
CA PHE A 55 -0.93 4.36 -0.77
C PHE A 55 -1.01 4.90 -2.20
N LEU A 56 -0.89 6.22 -2.41
CA LEU A 56 -0.88 6.80 -3.76
C LEU A 56 0.26 6.27 -4.63
N LEU A 57 1.45 6.10 -4.04
CA LEU A 57 2.60 5.52 -4.73
C LEU A 57 2.34 4.05 -5.09
N THR A 58 1.75 3.27 -4.19
CA THR A 58 1.33 1.88 -4.45
C THR A 58 0.41 1.81 -5.67
N LEU A 59 -0.59 2.68 -5.76
CA LEU A 59 -1.51 2.72 -6.90
C LEU A 59 -0.82 3.11 -8.22
N ARG A 60 0.11 4.07 -8.17
CA ARG A 60 0.92 4.47 -9.35
C ARG A 60 1.83 3.34 -9.81
N THR A 61 2.44 2.62 -8.87
CA THR A 61 3.26 1.44 -9.16
C THR A 61 2.42 0.33 -9.75
N ALA A 62 1.21 0.08 -9.25
CA ALA A 62 0.28 -0.87 -9.84
C ALA A 62 -0.01 -0.52 -11.32
N LEU A 63 -0.38 0.73 -11.62
CA LEU A 63 -0.57 1.19 -13.00
C LEU A 63 0.68 1.01 -13.87
N HIS A 64 1.87 1.23 -13.31
CA HIS A 64 3.12 1.01 -14.02
C HIS A 64 3.34 -0.47 -14.35
N LEU A 65 3.17 -1.36 -13.37
CA LEU A 65 3.30 -2.81 -13.54
C LEU A 65 2.33 -3.35 -14.58
N LEU A 66 1.09 -2.83 -14.62
CA LEU A 66 0.10 -3.22 -15.62
C LEU A 66 0.49 -2.78 -17.03
N ARG A 67 1.13 -1.63 -17.17
CA ARG A 67 1.56 -1.11 -18.47
C ARG A 67 2.84 -1.79 -18.96
N GLN A 68 3.79 -2.00 -18.05
CA GLN A 68 5.12 -2.54 -18.33
C GLN A 68 5.50 -3.57 -17.26
N PRO A 69 4.92 -4.77 -17.33
CA PRO A 69 5.28 -5.85 -16.42
C PRO A 69 6.76 -6.22 -16.55
N PRO A 70 7.44 -6.59 -15.44
CA PRO A 70 8.80 -7.10 -15.51
C PRO A 70 8.86 -8.38 -16.36
N ARG A 71 9.95 -8.55 -17.12
CA ARG A 71 10.15 -9.73 -17.98
C ARG A 71 10.07 -11.02 -17.15
N GLY A 72 9.24 -11.95 -17.59
CA GLY A 72 9.00 -13.22 -16.89
C GLY A 72 7.93 -13.15 -15.80
N PHE A 73 7.36 -11.97 -15.52
CA PHE A 73 6.30 -11.76 -14.53
C PHE A 73 4.97 -11.30 -15.15
N GLU A 74 4.86 -11.25 -16.48
CA GLU A 74 3.69 -10.73 -17.19
C GLU A 74 2.39 -11.46 -16.78
N GLY A 75 2.43 -12.80 -16.75
CA GLY A 75 1.32 -13.62 -16.30
C GLY A 75 0.99 -13.40 -14.82
N PHE A 76 2.01 -13.37 -13.96
CA PHE A 76 1.85 -13.16 -12.52
C PHE A 76 1.20 -11.81 -12.20
N VAL A 77 1.67 -10.73 -12.83
CA VAL A 77 1.09 -9.39 -12.68
C VAL A 77 -0.37 -9.38 -13.13
N THR A 78 -0.65 -9.96 -14.30
CA THR A 78 -2.00 -10.03 -14.85
C THR A 78 -2.95 -10.79 -13.93
N ASP A 79 -2.56 -11.98 -13.46
CA ASP A 79 -3.39 -12.81 -12.59
C ASP A 79 -3.60 -12.19 -11.22
N HIS A 80 -2.55 -11.57 -10.64
CA HIS A 80 -2.65 -10.86 -9.38
C HIS A 80 -3.70 -9.75 -9.45
N PHE A 81 -3.61 -8.86 -10.45
CA PHE A 81 -4.55 -7.75 -10.56
C PHE A 81 -5.92 -8.16 -11.09
N ARG A 82 -6.04 -9.30 -11.80
CA ARG A 82 -7.35 -9.90 -12.10
C ARG A 82 -8.07 -10.33 -10.82
N GLN A 83 -7.36 -10.94 -9.88
CA GLN A 83 -7.92 -11.41 -8.62
C GLN A 83 -8.12 -10.29 -7.59
N ARG A 84 -7.21 -9.32 -7.55
CA ARG A 84 -7.15 -8.29 -6.50
C ARG A 84 -7.64 -6.91 -6.94
N GLY A 85 -7.84 -6.66 -8.24
CA GLY A 85 -8.25 -5.35 -8.76
C GLY A 85 -9.52 -4.81 -8.10
N ARG A 86 -10.52 -5.66 -7.89
CA ARG A 86 -11.75 -5.28 -7.17
C ARG A 86 -11.47 -4.83 -5.73
N HIS A 87 -10.59 -5.53 -5.00
CA HIS A 87 -10.21 -5.15 -3.64
C HIS A 87 -9.47 -3.80 -3.62
N VAL A 88 -8.61 -3.54 -4.60
CA VAL A 88 -7.93 -2.25 -4.74
C VAL A 88 -8.94 -1.12 -4.97
N LEU A 89 -9.92 -1.32 -5.85
CA LEU A 89 -10.97 -0.32 -6.10
C LEU A 89 -11.85 -0.10 -4.86
N MET A 90 -12.21 -1.15 -4.13
CA MET A 90 -12.96 -1.05 -2.88
C MET A 90 -12.19 -0.24 -1.82
N ALA A 91 -10.88 -0.46 -1.70
CA ALA A 91 -10.05 0.34 -0.81
C ALA A 91 -10.05 1.82 -1.22
N CYS A 92 -9.88 2.11 -2.52
CA CYS A 92 -9.94 3.49 -3.02
C CYS A 92 -11.28 4.16 -2.69
N ASP A 93 -12.38 3.45 -2.88
CA ASP A 93 -13.74 3.92 -2.61
C ASP A 93 -13.98 4.17 -1.10
N ALA A 94 -13.46 3.29 -0.23
CA ALA A 94 -13.48 3.49 1.22
C ALA A 94 -12.72 4.77 1.63
N TYR A 95 -11.51 4.96 1.11
CA TYR A 95 -10.71 6.17 1.32
C TYR A 95 -11.37 7.44 0.78
N LEU A 96 -12.05 7.38 -0.38
CA LEU A 96 -12.78 8.52 -0.93
C LEU A 96 -13.99 8.92 -0.09
N ARG A 97 -14.69 7.94 0.50
CA ARG A 97 -15.78 8.17 1.45
C ARG A 97 -15.31 8.64 2.83
N GLY A 98 -14.01 8.60 3.11
CA GLY A 98 -13.44 8.91 4.43
C GLY A 98 -13.56 7.77 5.43
N CYS A 99 -13.99 6.58 5.00
CA CYS A 99 -14.07 5.40 5.85
C CYS A 99 -12.76 4.62 5.75
N ILE A 100 -11.85 4.82 6.71
CA ILE A 100 -10.84 3.80 7.00
C ILE A 100 -11.47 2.94 8.11
N HIS A 101 -11.61 1.63 7.88
CA HIS A 101 -11.92 0.71 8.97
C HIS A 101 -10.76 0.76 9.95
N ALA A 102 -10.91 1.56 11.01
CA ALA A 102 -10.22 1.30 12.25
C ALA A 102 -10.84 0.02 12.81
N ASP A 103 -10.01 -0.97 13.13
CA ASP A 103 -10.44 -2.05 14.02
C ASP A 103 -11.11 -1.44 15.26
N GLU A 104 -12.12 -2.15 15.73
CA GLU A 104 -13.08 -1.83 16.80
C GLU A 104 -12.61 -0.75 17.79
N GLY A 105 -13.17 0.47 17.65
CA GLY A 105 -13.10 1.54 18.66
C GLY A 105 -12.23 2.76 18.32
N GLY A 106 -11.59 2.81 17.16
CA GLY A 106 -10.76 3.95 16.75
C GLY A 106 -11.55 5.14 16.17
N MET A 107 -11.25 6.34 16.67
CA MET A 107 -11.68 7.64 16.11
C MET A 107 -11.38 7.67 14.60
N GLU A 108 -12.40 7.90 13.77
CA GLU A 108 -12.23 8.09 12.32
C GLU A 108 -11.19 9.20 12.11
N LEU A 109 -9.99 8.86 11.60
CA LEU A 109 -9.08 9.88 11.11
C LEU A 109 -9.49 10.21 9.67
N PRO A 110 -10.10 11.38 9.43
CA PRO A 110 -10.54 11.75 8.10
C PRO A 110 -9.31 11.88 7.20
N CYS A 111 -9.35 11.24 6.04
CA CYS A 111 -8.30 11.36 5.04
C CYS A 111 -8.11 12.84 4.64
N SER A 112 -6.87 13.24 4.40
CA SER A 112 -6.57 14.61 4.00
C SER A 112 -7.28 14.95 2.69
N THR A 113 -7.70 16.21 2.55
CA THR A 113 -8.35 16.69 1.32
C THR A 113 -7.44 16.55 0.11
N GLY A 114 -6.14 16.81 0.26
CA GLY A 114 -5.16 16.65 -0.82
C GLY A 114 -5.05 15.21 -1.29
N PHE A 115 -5.00 14.25 -0.37
CA PHE A 115 -5.03 12.82 -0.70
C PHE A 115 -6.29 12.42 -1.45
N ARG A 116 -7.49 12.83 -0.96
CA ARG A 116 -8.76 12.52 -1.63
C ARG A 116 -8.81 13.03 -3.07
N ILE A 117 -8.34 14.26 -3.30
CA ILE A 117 -8.26 14.84 -4.66
C ILE A 117 -7.29 14.02 -5.54
N ALA A 118 -6.10 13.69 -5.02
CA ALA A 118 -5.12 12.91 -5.77
C ALA A 118 -5.65 11.50 -6.10
N LEU A 119 -6.33 10.87 -5.15
CA LEU A 119 -6.94 9.56 -5.31
C LEU A 119 -8.07 9.60 -6.35
N ALA A 120 -8.96 10.59 -6.28
CA ALA A 120 -10.05 10.77 -7.24
C ALA A 120 -9.53 10.90 -8.69
N ASN A 121 -8.37 11.51 -8.88
CA ASN A 121 -7.71 11.61 -10.19
C ASN A 121 -7.08 10.29 -10.67
N LEU A 122 -6.68 9.40 -9.76
CA LEU A 122 -6.08 8.10 -10.09
C LEU A 122 -7.13 7.02 -10.35
N VAL A 123 -8.25 7.03 -9.63
CA VAL A 123 -9.28 5.98 -9.69
C VAL A 123 -9.79 5.68 -11.11
N PRO A 124 -10.14 6.67 -11.96
CA PRO A 124 -10.58 6.39 -13.32
C PRO A 124 -9.55 5.62 -14.16
N ARG A 125 -8.26 5.89 -13.94
CA ARG A 125 -7.15 5.20 -14.64
C ARG A 125 -7.00 3.76 -14.16
N LEU A 126 -7.19 3.52 -12.86
CA LEU A 126 -7.18 2.17 -12.29
C LEU A 126 -8.35 1.35 -12.80
N VAL A 127 -9.56 1.92 -12.82
CA VAL A 127 -10.76 1.26 -13.36
C VAL A 127 -10.50 0.86 -14.81
N ALA A 128 -10.06 1.79 -15.67
CA ALA A 128 -9.77 1.49 -17.06
C ALA A 128 -8.69 0.40 -17.23
N ALA A 129 -7.64 0.43 -16.40
CA ALA A 129 -6.58 -0.58 -16.45
C ALA A 129 -7.10 -1.97 -16.05
N PHE A 130 -7.91 -2.06 -14.98
CA PHE A 130 -8.47 -3.33 -14.52
C PHE A 130 -9.51 -3.90 -15.49
N THR A 131 -10.40 -3.07 -16.05
CA THR A 131 -11.40 -3.52 -17.03
C THR A 131 -10.75 -4.07 -18.30
N ASN A 132 -9.67 -3.45 -18.78
CA ASN A 132 -8.95 -3.89 -19.98
C ASN A 132 -8.25 -5.25 -19.79
N MET A 133 -8.05 -5.71 -18.56
CA MET A 133 -7.48 -7.03 -18.25
C MET A 133 -8.51 -8.15 -18.12
N GLY A 134 -9.79 -7.84 -18.33
CA GLY A 134 -10.87 -8.80 -18.22
C GLY A 134 -11.28 -9.13 -16.77
N THR A 135 -11.15 -8.17 -15.84
CA THR A 135 -11.90 -8.27 -14.57
C THR A 135 -13.40 -8.17 -14.92
N GLN A 136 -14.10 -9.30 -14.95
CA GLN A 136 -15.56 -9.28 -15.04
C GLN A 136 -16.13 -8.58 -13.80
N GLY A 137 -17.18 -7.77 -14.02
CA GLY A 137 -17.71 -6.75 -13.10
C GLY A 137 -18.19 -7.25 -11.75
#